data_AF-A0A0F9PZH0-F1
#
_entry.id   AF-A0A0F9PZH0-F1
#
_cell.length_a   1.000
_cell.length_b   1.000
_cell.length_c   1.000
_cell.angle_alpha   90.00
_cell.angle_beta   90.00
_cell.angle_gamma   90.00
#
_symmetry.space_group_name_H-M   'P 1'
#
loop_
_entity.id
_entity.type
_entity.pdbx_description
1 polymer ?
#
loop_
_entity_poly.entity_id
_entity_poly.type
_entity_poly.pdbx_seq_one_letter_code
_entity_poly.pdbx_strand_id
1 'polypeptide(L)'
;MSMIETNEITNEMYENIHVVCPTCKATKDLKIPAKIINQAKQLTTVSIPSGTVCEHGFQSFVDKNYSVRGYQKVDFEFYKMEFYEGGFDTAENKAEDASTGLSSMPLFQDIISLLRGFVDDKEILGSGIFTVDGNVLYSSLPSNTLVSIIKEFEVRSEKKLSS
;
A
#
# COMPACT_ATOMS: atom_id res chain seq x y z
N MET A 1 -21.28 -37.68 22.51
CA MET A 1 -20.23 -37.57 23.53
C MET A 1 -18.91 -37.76 22.82
N SER A 2 -18.32 -36.64 22.39
CA SER A 2 -17.13 -36.00 23.01
C SER A 2 -15.87 -36.47 22.26
N MET A 3 -15.35 -35.68 21.31
CA MET A 3 -14.39 -34.58 21.52
C MET A 3 -13.00 -35.13 21.93
N ILE A 4 -11.82 -34.72 21.44
CA ILE A 4 -11.36 -33.60 20.62
C ILE A 4 -9.83 -33.82 20.39
N GLU A 5 -9.28 -33.25 19.30
CA GLU A 5 -7.89 -32.81 19.04
C GLU A 5 -6.68 -33.74 19.26
N THR A 6 -5.90 -33.89 18.18
CA THR A 6 -4.44 -33.84 18.31
C THR A 6 -3.96 -32.70 17.43
N ASN A 7 -3.93 -31.53 18.05
CA ASN A 7 -3.31 -30.32 17.54
C ASN A 7 -1.80 -30.62 17.38
N GLU A 8 -1.32 -30.79 16.15
CA GLU A 8 0.11 -30.85 15.86
C GLU A 8 0.70 -29.47 16.13
N ILE A 9 1.13 -29.27 17.38
CA ILE A 9 1.92 -28.10 17.79
C ILE A 9 3.26 -28.21 17.07
N THR A 10 3.34 -27.66 15.86
CA THR A 10 4.63 -27.37 15.22
C THR A 10 5.34 -26.36 16.11
N ASN A 11 6.34 -26.82 16.86
CA ASN A 11 7.25 -25.97 17.61
C ASN A 11 8.06 -25.13 16.60
N GLU A 12 7.50 -24.01 16.18
CA GLU A 12 8.18 -23.04 15.33
C GLU A 12 9.24 -22.36 16.18
N MET A 13 10.50 -22.74 16.01
CA MET A 13 11.60 -22.07 16.70
C MET A 13 11.74 -20.65 16.11
N TYR A 14 11.43 -19.65 16.92
CA TYR A 14 11.59 -18.23 16.60
C TYR A 14 12.90 -17.72 17.19
N GLU A 15 13.64 -16.98 16.38
CA GLU A 15 14.88 -16.32 16.78
C GLU A 15 14.74 -14.81 16.64
N ASN A 16 15.43 -14.06 17.52
CA ASN A 16 15.38 -12.60 17.49
C ASN A 16 16.45 -12.07 16.53
N ILE A 17 16.07 -11.11 15.69
CA ILE A 17 17.00 -10.32 14.88
C ILE A 17 16.93 -8.86 15.30
N HIS A 18 18.09 -8.20 15.35
CA HIS A 18 18.18 -6.77 15.63
C HIS A 18 18.13 -5.98 14.31
N VAL A 19 17.11 -5.15 14.14
CA VAL A 19 16.87 -4.41 12.89
C VAL A 19 17.01 -2.92 13.12
N VAL A 20 17.71 -2.26 12.19
CA VAL A 20 17.90 -0.80 12.16
C VAL A 20 17.34 -0.24 10.85
N CYS A 21 16.42 0.72 10.93
CA CYS A 21 15.90 1.38 9.75
C CYS A 21 17.01 2.18 9.03
N PRO A 22 17.26 1.94 7.72
CA PRO A 22 18.30 2.64 6.97
C PRO A 22 17.99 4.12 6.68
N THR A 23 16.74 4.56 6.89
CA THR A 23 16.30 5.95 6.66
C THR A 23 16.39 6.81 7.92
N CYS A 24 15.71 6.44 9.01
CA CYS A 24 15.69 7.23 10.25
C CYS A 24 16.51 6.65 11.41
N LYS A 25 17.16 5.49 11.23
CA LYS A 25 17.94 4.79 12.27
C LYS A 25 17.15 4.31 13.49
N ALA A 26 15.82 4.27 13.42
CA ALA A 26 15.00 3.60 14.42
C ALA A 26 15.39 2.12 14.53
N THR A 27 15.37 1.57 15.75
CA THR A 27 15.79 0.19 16.02
C THR A 27 14.64 -0.61 16.61
N LYS A 28 14.57 -1.90 16.28
CA LYS A 28 13.59 -2.83 16.85
C LYS A 28 14.08 -4.27 16.72
N ASP A 29 13.80 -5.07 17.74
CA ASP A 29 14.02 -6.51 17.69
C ASP A 29 12.79 -7.21 17.09
N LEU A 30 12.99 -8.01 16.03
CA LEU A 30 11.94 -8.77 15.36
C LEU A 30 12.15 -10.26 15.57
N LYS A 31 11.05 -11.01 15.74
CA LYS A 31 11.06 -12.47 15.84
C LYS A 31 10.85 -13.08 14.46
N ILE A 32 11.77 -13.95 14.04
CA ILE A 32 11.71 -14.62 12.73
C ILE A 32 11.78 -16.15 12.93
N PRO A 33 10.93 -16.92 12.23
CA PRO A 33 11.04 -18.38 12.21
C PRO A 33 12.38 -18.84 11.64
N ALA A 34 13.11 -19.66 12.39
CA ALA A 34 14.38 -20.26 11.98
C ALA A 34 14.28 -21.06 10.67
N LYS A 35 13.09 -21.60 10.37
CA LYS A 35 12.81 -22.34 9.13
C LYS A 35 13.02 -21.49 7.87
N ILE A 36 12.67 -20.20 7.92
CA ILE A 36 12.76 -19.31 6.75
C ILE A 36 14.22 -18.95 6.48
N ILE A 37 15.00 -18.70 7.53
CA ILE A 37 16.42 -18.32 7.41
C ILE A 37 17.28 -19.47 6.87
N ASN A 38 16.98 -20.70 7.29
CA ASN A 38 17.75 -21.88 6.89
C ASN A 38 17.48 -22.38 5.46
N GLN A 39 16.43 -21.89 4.80
CA GLN A 39 16.12 -22.26 3.41
C GLN A 39 17.01 -21.54 2.39
N ALA A 40 17.56 -20.37 2.73
CA ALA A 40 18.39 -19.60 1.82
C ALA A 40 19.84 -20.13 1.75
N LYS A 41 20.44 -20.07 0.55
CA LYS A 41 21.84 -20.52 0.35
C LYS A 41 22.84 -19.68 1.13
N GLN A 42 22.62 -18.36 1.25
CA GLN A 42 23.56 -17.44 1.90
C GLN A 42 22.87 -16.38 2.77
N LEU A 43 21.99 -15.56 2.19
CA LEU A 43 21.24 -14.50 2.88
C LEU A 43 19.75 -14.68 2.65
N THR A 44 18.97 -14.39 3.69
CA THR A 44 17.51 -14.37 3.66
C THR A 44 17.05 -12.93 3.57
N THR A 45 16.31 -12.60 2.51
CA THR A 45 15.69 -11.28 2.37
C THR A 45 14.41 -11.23 3.17
N VAL A 46 14.31 -10.25 4.08
CA VAL A 46 13.14 -10.02 4.93
C VAL A 46 12.57 -8.66 4.59
N SER A 47 11.35 -8.62 4.06
CA SER A 47 10.60 -7.36 3.88
C SER A 47 10.03 -6.89 5.21
N ILE A 48 10.36 -5.65 5.57
CA ILE A 48 9.88 -4.97 6.78
C ILE A 48 8.97 -3.83 6.32
N PRO A 49 7.65 -3.99 6.40
CA PRO A 49 6.71 -2.97 5.94
C PRO A 49 6.68 -1.77 6.88
N SER A 50 6.27 -0.63 6.32
CA SER A 50 6.00 0.61 7.04
C SER A 50 5.08 0.36 8.24
N GLY A 51 5.43 0.93 9.41
CA GLY A 51 4.74 0.72 10.69
C GLY A 51 5.30 -0.43 11.55
N THR A 52 6.13 -1.31 11.00
CA THR A 52 6.72 -2.41 11.80
C THR A 52 7.81 -1.91 12.74
N VAL A 53 8.71 -1.06 12.26
CA VAL A 53 9.81 -0.46 13.04
C VAL A 53 9.62 1.05 13.17
N CYS A 54 9.27 1.69 12.06
CA CYS A 54 8.93 3.10 11.92
C CYS A 54 8.06 3.25 10.66
N GLU A 55 7.74 4.48 10.25
CA GLU A 55 6.93 4.77 9.06
C GLU A 55 7.59 4.42 7.71
N HIS A 56 8.86 3.96 7.71
CA HIS A 56 9.57 3.57 6.49
C HIS A 56 9.54 2.06 6.25
N GLY A 57 9.18 1.66 5.03
CA GLY A 57 9.35 0.30 4.52
C GLY A 57 10.77 0.06 3.98
N PHE A 58 11.34 -1.09 4.30
CA PHE A 58 12.68 -1.48 3.82
C PHE A 58 12.84 -3.00 3.82
N GLN A 59 13.86 -3.50 3.13
CA GLN A 59 14.25 -4.91 3.17
C GLN A 59 15.55 -5.05 3.97
N SER A 60 15.66 -6.11 4.77
CA SER A 60 16.89 -6.50 5.46
C SER A 60 17.41 -7.83 4.92
N PHE A 61 18.73 -7.98 4.88
CA PHE A 61 19.40 -9.22 4.52
C PHE A 61 19.94 -9.88 5.77
N VAL A 62 19.36 -11.01 6.15
CA VAL A 62 19.68 -11.75 7.38
C VAL A 62 20.51 -12.98 7.03
N ASP A 63 21.62 -13.19 7.73
CA ASP A 63 22.43 -14.40 7.57
C ASP A 63 21.92 -15.57 8.44
N LYS A 64 22.58 -16.72 8.33
CA LYS A 64 22.25 -17.94 9.11
C LYS A 64 22.56 -17.83 10.61
N ASN A 65 23.28 -16.79 11.01
CA ASN A 65 23.57 -16.47 12.41
C ASN A 65 22.59 -15.41 12.95
N TYR A 66 21.46 -15.19 12.27
CA TYR A 66 20.42 -14.23 12.67
C TYR A 66 20.92 -12.79 12.75
N SER A 67 22.02 -12.49 12.03
CA SER A 67 22.62 -11.17 11.98
C SER A 67 22.26 -10.47 10.68
N VAL A 68 21.83 -9.21 10.80
CA VAL A 68 21.54 -8.38 9.63
C VAL A 68 22.85 -7.91 8.99
N ARG A 69 23.05 -8.24 7.71
CA ARG A 69 24.25 -7.92 6.93
C ARG A 69 24.11 -6.69 6.06
N GLY A 70 22.89 -6.29 5.75
CA GLY A 70 22.63 -5.14 4.93
C GLY A 70 21.15 -4.78 4.88
N TYR A 71 20.89 -3.62 4.30
CA TYR A 71 19.55 -3.09 4.10
C TYR A 71 19.41 -2.66 2.65
N GLN A 72 18.22 -2.86 2.11
CA GLN A 72 17.81 -2.27 0.85
C GLN A 72 16.62 -1.36 1.12
N LYS A 73 16.77 -0.10 0.74
CA LYS A 73 15.64 0.84 0.75
C LYS A 73 14.68 0.41 -0.35
N VAL A 74 13.40 0.48 -0.03
CA VAL A 74 12.36 0.29 -1.03
C VAL A 74 12.22 1.63 -1.75
N ASP A 75 12.68 1.70 -3.00
CA ASP A 75 12.56 2.94 -3.82
C ASP A 75 11.09 3.27 -4.12
N PHE A 76 10.24 2.23 -4.18
CA PHE A 76 8.81 2.31 -4.43
C PHE A 76 8.08 1.23 -3.62
N GLU A 77 7.31 1.63 -2.61
CA GLU A 77 6.33 0.77 -1.94
C GLU A 77 4.96 1.13 -2.53
N PHE A 78 4.15 0.15 -2.94
CA PHE A 78 2.76 0.44 -3.30
C PHE A 78 2.04 0.84 -2.02
N TYR A 79 2.00 2.15 -1.75
CA TYR A 79 1.00 2.69 -0.85
C TYR A 79 -0.36 2.24 -1.38
N LYS A 80 -1.15 1.66 -0.49
CA LYS A 80 -2.58 1.41 -0.69
C LYS A 80 -3.14 2.55 -1.56
N MET A 81 -3.55 2.22 -2.78
CA MET A 81 -3.97 3.22 -3.77
C MET A 81 -5.20 3.95 -3.23
N GLU A 82 -4.97 5.13 -2.67
CA GLU A 82 -5.95 6.14 -2.29
C GLU A 82 -5.34 7.50 -2.52
N PHE A 83 -5.46 8.02 -3.74
CA PHE A 83 -5.56 9.47 -3.88
C PHE A 83 -6.99 9.84 -3.46
N TYR A 84 -7.13 10.45 -2.29
CA TYR A 84 -8.31 11.20 -1.89
C TYR A 84 -7.84 12.63 -1.59
N GLU A 85 -8.03 13.54 -2.54
CA GLU A 85 -7.92 14.99 -2.24
C GLU A 85 -9.25 15.45 -1.64
N GLY A 86 -9.41 15.22 -0.34
CA GLY A 86 -10.49 15.79 0.45
C GLY A 86 -9.98 16.22 1.81
N GLY A 87 -9.45 17.44 1.86
CA GLY A 87 -9.03 18.11 3.09
C GLY A 87 -8.21 19.36 2.79
N PHE A 88 -8.88 20.46 2.44
CA PHE A 88 -8.28 21.79 2.42
C PHE A 88 -8.10 22.28 3.87
N ASP A 89 -6.86 22.58 4.20
CA ASP A 89 -6.32 23.51 5.19
C ASP A 89 -6.51 23.32 6.70
N THR A 90 -5.36 23.28 7.39
CA THR A 90 -5.18 24.06 8.62
C THR A 90 -4.01 25.00 8.42
N ALA A 91 -4.27 26.21 7.91
CA ALA A 91 -3.87 27.47 8.54
C ALA A 91 -4.14 28.68 7.61
N GLU A 92 -5.16 29.45 7.99
CA GLU A 92 -5.24 30.92 7.94
C GLU A 92 -5.36 31.65 6.58
N ASN A 93 -6.59 31.95 6.15
CA ASN A 93 -7.23 33.28 6.34
C ASN A 93 -8.45 33.51 5.44
N LYS A 94 -9.41 34.23 6.03
CA LYS A 94 -10.55 34.98 5.46
C LYS A 94 -11.82 34.21 5.09
N ALA A 95 -12.79 34.43 5.97
CA ALA A 95 -14.24 34.39 5.80
C ALA A 95 -14.72 34.69 4.37
N GLU A 96 -15.64 33.87 3.89
CA GLU A 96 -17.05 34.22 3.63
C GLU A 96 -17.80 32.99 3.10
N ASP A 97 -19.09 32.91 3.42
CA ASP A 97 -20.10 31.92 3.02
C ASP A 97 -20.12 30.52 3.67
N ALA A 98 -20.79 30.50 4.81
CA ALA A 98 -21.49 29.35 5.35
C ALA A 98 -22.63 28.90 4.43
N SER A 99 -22.37 27.99 3.49
CA SER A 99 -23.40 27.07 3.01
C SER A 99 -22.78 25.80 2.40
N THR A 100 -23.30 24.63 2.81
CA THR A 100 -23.05 23.27 2.27
C THR A 100 -21.86 22.46 2.82
N GLY A 101 -21.46 22.67 4.08
CA GLY A 101 -20.75 21.65 4.86
C GLY A 101 -21.68 20.49 5.23
N LEU A 102 -21.86 19.51 4.34
CA LEU A 102 -22.70 18.33 4.58
C LEU A 102 -21.93 17.04 4.28
N SER A 103 -21.63 16.28 5.34
CA SER A 103 -21.96 14.85 5.51
C SER A 103 -21.67 13.80 4.40
N SER A 104 -20.92 14.13 3.35
CA SER A 104 -20.77 13.29 2.14
C SER A 104 -19.56 12.36 2.17
N MET A 105 -18.66 12.51 3.14
CA MET A 105 -17.45 11.69 3.24
C MET A 105 -17.73 10.20 3.47
N PRO A 106 -18.69 9.79 4.34
CA PRO A 106 -19.06 8.38 4.47
C PRO A 106 -19.61 7.78 3.17
N LEU A 107 -20.44 8.53 2.44
CA LEU A 107 -20.95 8.10 1.13
C LEU A 107 -19.82 7.92 0.11
N PHE A 108 -18.81 8.80 0.14
CA PHE A 108 -17.65 8.67 -0.75
C PHE A 108 -16.83 7.42 -0.45
N GLN A 109 -16.69 7.06 0.83
CA GLN A 109 -16.04 5.82 1.26
C GLN A 109 -16.82 4.57 0.84
N ASP A 110 -18.15 4.61 0.92
CA ASP A 110 -19.02 3.53 0.45
C ASP A 110 -18.88 3.32 -1.07
N ILE A 111 -18.82 4.41 -1.84
CA ILE A 111 -18.59 4.38 -3.29
C ILE A 111 -17.21 3.80 -3.61
N ILE A 112 -16.15 4.23 -2.93
CA ILE A 112 -14.79 3.70 -3.13
C ILE A 112 -14.76 2.19 -2.81
N SER A 113 -15.40 1.78 -1.72
CA SER A 113 -15.47 0.37 -1.32
C SER A 113 -16.20 -0.49 -2.36
N LEU A 114 -17.30 0.02 -2.91
CA LEU A 114 -18.02 -0.63 -3.99
C LEU A 114 -17.17 -0.76 -5.26
N LEU A 115 -16.49 0.30 -5.67
CA LEU A 115 -15.61 0.30 -6.85
C LEU A 115 -14.48 -0.71 -6.70
N ARG A 116 -13.90 -0.84 -5.50
CA ARG A 116 -12.86 -1.85 -5.20
C ARG A 116 -13.36 -3.28 -5.35
N GLY A 117 -14.54 -3.57 -4.82
CA GLY A 117 -15.15 -4.89 -4.97
C GLY A 117 -15.33 -5.32 -6.44
N PHE A 118 -15.50 -4.36 -7.36
CA PHE A 118 -15.55 -4.66 -8.78
C PHE A 118 -14.19 -4.86 -9.45
N VAL A 119 -13.12 -4.25 -8.93
CA VAL A 119 -11.76 -4.43 -9.45
C VAL A 119 -11.24 -5.83 -9.11
N ASP A 120 -11.56 -6.34 -7.92
CA ASP A 120 -11.04 -7.64 -7.46
C ASP A 120 -11.70 -8.84 -8.16
N ASP A 121 -12.98 -8.72 -8.55
CA ASP A 121 -13.80 -9.84 -9.04
C ASP A 121 -14.05 -9.88 -10.56
N LYS A 122 -13.70 -8.81 -11.28
CA LYS A 122 -13.99 -8.68 -12.73
C LYS A 122 -12.71 -8.32 -13.46
N GLU A 123 -12.64 -8.58 -14.77
CA GLU A 123 -11.51 -8.22 -15.66
C GLU A 123 -11.29 -6.68 -15.80
N ILE A 124 -11.61 -5.93 -14.75
CA ILE A 124 -11.47 -4.49 -14.60
C ILE A 124 -10.06 -4.24 -14.04
N LEU A 125 -9.22 -3.58 -14.84
CA LEU A 125 -7.85 -3.26 -14.44
C LEU A 125 -7.79 -2.22 -13.31
N GLY A 126 -8.83 -1.38 -13.20
CA GLY A 126 -8.96 -0.41 -12.13
C GLY A 126 -10.14 0.55 -12.35
N SER A 127 -10.34 1.44 -11.38
CA SER A 127 -11.44 2.41 -11.32
C SER A 127 -10.90 3.80 -11.00
N GLY A 128 -11.62 4.84 -11.40
CA GLY A 128 -11.29 6.22 -11.05
C GLY A 128 -12.54 7.10 -11.00
N ILE A 129 -12.50 8.13 -10.18
CA ILE A 129 -13.53 9.16 -10.06
C ILE A 129 -12.89 10.49 -10.43
N PHE A 130 -13.56 11.27 -11.26
CA PHE A 130 -13.06 12.55 -11.75
C PHE A 130 -14.10 13.64 -11.53
N THR A 131 -13.64 14.89 -11.38
CA THR A 131 -14.50 16.06 -11.49
C THR A 131 -14.89 16.28 -12.96
N VAL A 132 -15.92 17.11 -13.18
CA VAL A 132 -16.32 17.52 -14.55
C VAL A 132 -15.22 18.31 -15.27
N ASP A 133 -14.32 18.94 -14.51
CA ASP A 133 -13.14 19.65 -15.03
C ASP A 133 -11.96 18.70 -15.32
N GLY A 134 -12.11 17.41 -15.05
CA GLY A 134 -11.09 16.39 -15.33
C GLY A 134 -10.08 16.15 -14.20
N ASN A 135 -10.27 16.74 -13.03
CA ASN A 135 -9.39 16.49 -11.87
C ASN A 135 -9.68 15.11 -11.28
N VAL A 136 -8.64 14.40 -10.83
CA VAL A 136 -8.79 13.06 -10.24
C VAL A 136 -9.20 13.15 -8.77
N LEU A 137 -10.39 12.66 -8.43
CA LEU A 137 -10.86 12.55 -7.04
C LEU A 137 -10.49 11.21 -6.40
N TYR A 138 -10.39 10.15 -7.20
CA TYR A 138 -9.96 8.82 -6.80
C TYR A 138 -9.41 8.05 -7.99
N SER A 139 -8.42 7.18 -7.75
CA SER A 139 -7.96 6.18 -8.70
C SER A 139 -7.45 4.94 -7.96
N SER A 140 -7.94 3.78 -8.37
CA SER A 140 -7.37 2.47 -8.00
C SER A 140 -6.22 2.05 -8.90
N LEU A 141 -5.80 2.92 -9.83
CA LEU A 141 -4.65 2.72 -10.71
C LEU A 141 -3.49 3.62 -10.27
N PRO A 142 -2.24 3.15 -10.40
CA PRO A 142 -1.06 3.99 -10.21
C PRO A 142 -1.09 5.20 -11.15
N SER A 143 -0.60 6.35 -10.68
CA SER A 143 -0.69 7.64 -11.41
C SER A 143 -0.08 7.58 -12.81
N ASN A 144 1.08 6.93 -12.98
CA ASN A 144 1.72 6.72 -14.27
C ASN A 144 0.86 5.88 -15.24
N THR A 145 0.17 4.87 -14.71
CA THR A 145 -0.71 3.97 -15.47
C THR A 145 -1.97 4.70 -15.88
N LEU A 146 -2.58 5.43 -14.95
CA LEU A 146 -3.75 6.27 -15.20
C LEU A 146 -3.48 7.29 -16.30
N VAL A 147 -2.38 8.06 -16.17
CA VAL A 147 -1.98 9.07 -17.17
C VAL A 147 -1.71 8.44 -18.53
N SER A 148 -1.07 7.27 -18.56
CA SER A 148 -0.80 6.56 -19.83
C SER A 148 -2.08 6.12 -20.52
N ILE A 149 -3.05 5.59 -19.75
CA ILE A 149 -4.36 5.18 -20.26
C ILE A 149 -5.16 6.39 -20.76
N ILE A 150 -5.19 7.50 -20.01
CA ILE A 150 -5.89 8.74 -20.43
C ILE A 150 -5.33 9.25 -21.75
N LYS A 151 -4.00 9.37 -21.86
CA LYS A 151 -3.34 9.81 -23.10
C LYS A 151 -3.64 8.89 -24.27
N GLU A 152 -3.61 7.58 -24.06
CA GLU A 152 -3.92 6.63 -25.12
C GLU A 152 -5.39 6.74 -25.56
N PHE A 153 -6.30 6.95 -24.61
CA PHE A 153 -7.72 7.17 -24.90
C PHE A 153 -7.96 8.46 -25.69
N GLU A 154 -7.29 9.56 -25.34
CA GLU A 154 -7.34 10.82 -26.08
C GLU A 154 -6.90 10.62 -27.54
N VAL A 155 -5.72 10.04 -27.76
CA VAL A 155 -5.18 9.76 -29.11
C VAL A 155 -6.13 8.89 -29.94
N ARG A 156 -6.75 7.88 -29.32
CA ARG A 156 -7.72 7.00 -29.99
C ARG A 156 -9.03 7.72 -30.31
N SER A 157 -9.45 8.65 -29.46
CA SER A 157 -10.67 9.45 -29.65
C SER A 157 -10.49 10.46 -30.79
N GLU A 158 -9.35 11.15 -30.86
CA GLU A 158 -9.01 12.06 -31.96
C GLU A 158 -9.02 11.36 -33.31
N LYS A 159 -8.44 10.14 -33.38
CA LYS A 159 -8.42 9.33 -34.61
C LYS A 159 -9.82 8.89 -35.09
N LYS A 160 -10.77 8.72 -34.17
CA LYS A 160 -12.17 8.41 -34.51
C LYS A 160 -12.97 9.63 -34.96
N LEU A 161 -12.56 10.84 -34.60
CA LEU A 161 -13.17 12.10 -35.06
C LEU A 161 -12.61 12.54 -36.43
N SER A 162 -11.42 12.07 -36.80
CA SER A 162 -10.77 12.35 -38.09
C SER A 162 -11.04 11.30 -39.18
N SER A 163 -11.91 10.32 -38.93
CA SER A 163 -12.35 9.29 -39.89
C SER A 163 -13.83 9.45 -40.21
#